data_AF-A0A942CI40-F1
#
_entry.id   AF-A0A942CI40-F1
#
_cell.length_a   1.000
_cell.length_b   1.000
_cell.length_c   1.000
_cell.angle_alpha   90.00
_cell.angle_beta   90.00
_cell.angle_gamma   90.00
#
_symmetry.space_group_name_H-M   'P 1'
#
loop_
_entity.id
_entity.type
_entity.pdbx_description
1 polymer ?
#
loop_
_entity_poly.entity_id
_entity_poly.type
_entity_poly.pdbx_seq_one_letter_code
_entity_poly.pdbx_strand_id
1 'polypeptide(L)'
;MVRNIAALMLIVLIAVPAHAQFAVIDNANLAQAILIVQRTQRHLEELRAQYLTIQRMARALGNMDRYRTPSIALTGHNPGQWLYGTPWIAGLNGGDPMGTAYWATALPLERPGPASRLTGAARRAFERQYGNVEIADTVAIMGGHQVGITRTYADQLQRAVQALETDVLNPAASYHEMTAVLDKIAAGELLGRRQDMTANQLLSHTLEQLLARSKRLRDNEAAAVNMQLVTWRDGDVANQAFRNGMGDALRTWRQP
;
A
#
# COMPACT_ATOMS: atom_id res chain seq x y z
N MET A 1 -45.36 88.55 15.82
CA MET A 1 -44.44 87.39 15.76
C MET A 1 -45.13 86.03 15.65
N VAL A 2 -46.40 85.87 16.06
CA VAL A 2 -47.10 84.55 16.06
C VAL A 2 -47.47 84.03 14.65
N ARG A 3 -47.70 84.92 13.67
CA ARG A 3 -48.15 84.55 12.32
C ARG A 3 -47.07 83.89 11.44
N ASN A 4 -45.79 84.16 11.69
CA ASN A 4 -44.69 83.60 10.90
C ASN A 4 -44.26 82.21 11.39
N ILE A 5 -44.55 81.88 12.65
CA ILE A 5 -44.22 80.57 13.24
C ILE A 5 -45.22 79.49 12.74
N ALA A 6 -46.49 79.86 12.57
CA ALA A 6 -47.52 78.95 12.06
C ALA A 6 -47.29 78.54 10.58
N ALA A 7 -46.80 79.47 9.75
CA ALA A 7 -46.50 79.18 8.34
C ALA A 7 -45.27 78.27 8.18
N LEU A 8 -44.27 78.41 9.06
CA LEU A 8 -43.08 77.55 9.02
C LEU A 8 -43.40 76.12 9.49
N MET A 9 -44.29 75.95 10.47
CA MET A 9 -44.74 74.62 10.91
C MET A 9 -45.54 73.86 9.85
N LEU A 10 -46.31 74.57 9.01
CA LEU A 10 -47.12 73.94 7.97
C LEU A 10 -46.28 73.39 6.80
N ILE A 11 -45.14 74.03 6.49
CA ILE A 11 -44.26 73.62 5.38
C ILE A 11 -43.39 72.41 5.77
N VAL A 12 -43.00 72.29 7.05
CA VAL A 12 -42.23 71.14 7.54
C VAL A 12 -43.07 69.85 7.57
N LEU A 13 -44.39 69.93 7.64
CA LEU A 13 -45.27 68.75 7.65
C LEU A 13 -45.44 68.07 6.28
N ILE A 14 -45.04 68.70 5.17
CA ILE A 14 -45.29 68.19 3.81
C ILE A 14 -44.06 67.45 3.21
N ALA A 15 -42.89 67.53 3.85
CA ALA A 15 -41.64 67.03 3.29
C ALA A 15 -41.05 65.79 3.98
N VAL A 16 -41.90 64.87 4.49
CA VAL A 16 -41.42 63.53 4.90
C VAL A 16 -41.58 62.58 3.72
N PRO A 17 -40.52 61.91 3.26
CA PRO A 17 -40.64 60.91 2.20
C PRO A 17 -41.50 59.75 2.72
N ALA A 18 -42.63 59.52 2.07
CA ALA A 18 -43.49 58.37 2.33
C ALA A 18 -42.78 57.09 1.85
N HIS A 19 -41.86 56.58 2.67
CA HIS A 19 -41.37 55.22 2.52
C HIS A 19 -42.48 54.26 2.95
N ALA A 20 -42.81 53.27 2.12
CA ALA A 20 -43.92 52.35 2.30
C ALA A 20 -44.02 51.78 3.73
N GLN A 21 -45.05 52.20 4.48
CA GLN A 21 -45.28 51.81 5.88
C GLN A 21 -46.16 50.56 6.02
N PHE A 22 -46.58 49.96 4.91
CA PHE A 22 -47.34 48.71 4.90
C PHE A 22 -46.49 47.60 4.29
N ALA A 23 -46.26 46.53 5.05
CA ALA A 23 -45.81 45.28 4.45
C ALA A 23 -46.88 44.85 3.45
N VAL A 24 -46.59 44.99 2.15
CA VAL A 24 -47.45 44.48 1.09
C VAL A 24 -47.34 42.96 1.16
N ILE A 25 -48.27 42.34 1.88
CA ILE A 25 -48.46 40.89 1.86
C ILE A 25 -49.06 40.58 0.49
N ASP A 26 -48.20 40.29 -0.47
CA ASP A 26 -48.64 39.72 -1.75
C ASP A 26 -49.28 38.36 -1.46
N ASN A 27 -50.60 38.26 -1.66
CA ASN A 27 -51.36 37.04 -1.45
C ASN A 27 -50.80 35.87 -2.27
N ALA A 28 -50.16 36.12 -3.41
CA ALA A 28 -49.49 35.09 -4.19
C ALA A 28 -48.21 34.59 -3.51
N ASN A 29 -47.41 35.51 -2.94
CA ASN A 29 -46.19 35.17 -2.21
C ASN A 29 -46.50 34.43 -0.88
N LEU A 30 -47.56 34.84 -0.17
CA LEU A 30 -48.04 34.13 1.03
C LEU A 30 -48.55 32.72 0.68
N ALA A 31 -49.34 32.57 -0.39
CA ALA A 31 -49.80 31.26 -0.85
C ALA A 31 -48.63 30.34 -1.25
N GLN A 32 -47.61 30.91 -1.91
CA GLN A 32 -46.38 30.19 -2.25
C GLN A 32 -45.59 29.75 -1.01
N ALA A 33 -45.45 30.62 -0.01
CA ALA A 33 -44.81 30.29 1.25
C ALA A 33 -45.54 29.15 1.99
N ILE A 34 -46.88 29.18 2.03
CA ILE A 34 -47.69 28.11 2.62
C ILE A 34 -47.47 26.79 1.87
N LEU A 35 -47.46 26.80 0.53
CA LEU A 35 -47.19 25.61 -0.28
C LEU A 35 -45.77 25.06 -0.06
N ILE A 36 -44.77 25.92 0.11
CA ILE A 36 -43.40 25.52 0.45
C ILE A 36 -43.36 24.86 1.82
N VAL A 37 -44.03 25.43 2.82
CA VAL A 37 -44.12 24.86 4.18
C VAL A 37 -44.84 23.51 4.17
N GLN A 38 -45.96 23.39 3.44
CA GLN A 38 -46.68 22.13 3.31
C GLN A 38 -45.86 21.06 2.58
N ARG A 39 -45.11 21.44 1.54
CA ARG A 39 -44.21 20.52 0.83
C ARG A 39 -43.06 20.06 1.71
N THR A 40 -42.44 20.98 2.46
CA THR A 40 -41.36 20.64 3.39
C THR A 40 -41.86 19.76 4.53
N GLN A 41 -43.06 19.99 5.06
CA GLN A 41 -43.67 19.11 6.07
C GLN A 41 -43.89 17.69 5.54
N ARG A 42 -44.51 17.53 4.37
CA ARG A 42 -44.68 16.21 3.75
C ARG A 42 -43.34 15.51 3.54
N HIS A 43 -42.32 16.24 3.08
CA HIS A 43 -40.99 15.68 2.87
C HIS A 43 -40.35 15.23 4.19
N LEU A 44 -40.54 15.99 5.28
CA LEU A 44 -40.06 15.64 6.63
C LEU A 44 -40.76 14.40 7.19
N GLU A 45 -42.08 14.28 6.96
CA GLU A 45 -42.87 13.11 7.33
C GLU A 45 -42.42 11.86 6.56
N GLU A 46 -42.18 12.01 5.26
CA GLU A 46 -41.69 10.94 4.38
C GLU A 46 -40.29 10.46 4.80
N LEU A 47 -39.38 11.40 5.08
CA LEU A 47 -38.05 11.11 5.66
C LEU A 47 -38.15 10.39 7.00
N ARG A 48 -39.07 10.78 7.89
CA ARG A 48 -39.32 10.10 9.17
C ARG A 48 -39.85 8.68 8.97
N ALA A 49 -40.77 8.48 8.04
CA ALA A 49 -41.34 7.16 7.75
C ALA A 49 -40.28 6.21 7.17
N GLN A 50 -39.44 6.72 6.25
CA GLN A 50 -38.28 6.00 5.73
C GLN A 50 -37.31 5.65 6.85
N TYR A 51 -36.98 6.60 7.73
CA TYR A 51 -36.11 6.39 8.89
C TYR A 51 -36.62 5.28 9.82
N LEU A 52 -37.89 5.32 10.22
CA LEU A 52 -38.49 4.30 11.09
C LEU A 52 -38.53 2.92 10.43
N THR A 53 -38.67 2.87 9.11
CA THR A 53 -38.63 1.62 8.33
C THR A 53 -37.22 1.03 8.31
N ILE A 54 -36.22 1.87 8.02
CA ILE A 54 -34.79 1.51 8.09
C ILE A 54 -34.44 1.00 9.51
N GLN A 55 -34.89 1.68 10.56
CA GLN A 55 -34.63 1.29 11.95
C GLN A 55 -35.26 -0.06 12.31
N ARG A 56 -36.50 -0.32 11.86
CA ARG A 56 -37.16 -1.63 12.05
C ARG A 56 -36.44 -2.75 11.31
N MET A 57 -36.04 -2.53 10.06
CA MET A 57 -35.25 -3.50 9.29
C MET A 57 -33.90 -3.77 9.96
N ALA A 58 -33.25 -2.72 10.48
CA ALA A 58 -31.97 -2.82 11.17
C ALA A 58 -32.06 -3.65 12.45
N ARG A 59 -33.11 -3.44 13.27
CA ARG A 59 -33.38 -4.22 14.49
C ARG A 59 -33.83 -5.66 14.21
N ALA A 60 -34.50 -5.90 13.08
CA ALA A 60 -34.96 -7.23 12.67
C ALA A 60 -33.83 -8.15 12.19
N LEU A 61 -32.71 -7.58 11.73
CA LEU A 61 -31.47 -8.32 11.54
C LEU A 61 -30.91 -8.67 12.93
N GLY A 62 -31.25 -9.87 13.41
CA GLY A 62 -30.81 -10.43 14.69
C GLY A 62 -29.31 -10.74 14.74
N ASN A 63 -28.90 -11.73 15.54
CA ASN A 63 -27.47 -12.04 15.74
C ASN A 63 -26.72 -12.23 14.40
N MET A 64 -25.75 -11.35 14.16
CA MET A 64 -24.90 -11.33 12.96
C MET A 64 -23.65 -12.22 13.07
N ASP A 65 -23.39 -12.84 14.23
CA ASP A 65 -22.27 -13.76 14.46
C ASP A 65 -22.21 -14.88 13.41
N ARG A 66 -23.37 -15.31 12.89
CA ARG A 66 -23.45 -16.33 11.83
C ARG A 66 -22.76 -15.93 10.52
N TYR A 67 -22.53 -14.64 10.30
CA TYR A 67 -21.83 -14.11 9.13
C TYR A 67 -20.37 -13.79 9.42
N ARG A 68 -19.92 -14.00 10.67
CA ARG A 68 -18.53 -13.79 11.07
C ARG A 68 -17.65 -14.78 10.33
N THR A 69 -16.80 -14.25 9.47
CA THR A 69 -15.74 -15.02 8.83
C THR A 69 -14.50 -14.95 9.72
N PRO A 70 -13.91 -16.09 10.14
CA PRO A 70 -12.67 -16.05 10.90
C PRO A 70 -11.57 -15.38 10.05
N SER A 71 -10.78 -14.50 10.67
CA SER A 71 -9.65 -13.88 10.00
C SER A 71 -8.59 -14.93 9.67
N ILE A 72 -8.12 -14.96 8.42
CA ILE A 72 -6.94 -15.74 8.03
C ILE A 72 -5.71 -14.91 8.38
N ALA A 73 -5.01 -15.29 9.45
CA ALA A 73 -3.78 -14.64 9.86
C ALA A 73 -2.70 -14.81 8.78
N LEU A 74 -1.98 -13.74 8.43
CA LEU A 74 -0.75 -13.88 7.65
C LEU A 74 0.28 -14.59 8.52
N THR A 75 0.50 -15.86 8.23
CA THR A 75 1.50 -16.63 8.96
C THR A 75 2.86 -16.29 8.37
N GLY A 76 3.70 -15.63 9.16
CA GLY A 76 5.11 -15.47 8.85
C GLY A 76 5.82 -16.82 8.87
N HIS A 77 6.96 -16.90 8.20
CA HIS A 77 7.82 -18.07 8.27
C HIS A 77 8.44 -18.19 9.66
N ASN A 78 8.74 -19.39 10.13
CA ASN A 78 9.52 -19.57 11.36
C ASN A 78 11.03 -19.58 11.03
N PRO A 79 11.80 -18.53 11.35
CA PRO A 79 13.22 -18.47 10.99
C PRO A 79 14.03 -19.54 11.73
N GLY A 80 13.65 -19.85 12.97
CA GLY A 80 14.35 -20.81 13.84
C GLY A 80 14.33 -22.26 13.35
N GLN A 81 13.56 -22.57 12.30
CA GLN A 81 13.59 -23.88 11.65
C GLN A 81 14.83 -24.11 10.77
N TRP A 82 15.55 -23.05 10.39
CA TRP A 82 16.55 -23.12 9.31
C TRP A 82 17.90 -22.55 9.71
N LEU A 83 18.94 -23.39 9.75
CA LEU A 83 20.29 -22.98 10.16
C LEU A 83 20.89 -21.87 9.28
N TYR A 84 20.86 -22.05 7.95
CA TYR A 84 21.50 -21.13 7.00
C TYR A 84 20.52 -20.14 6.35
N GLY A 85 19.22 -20.46 6.36
CA GLY A 85 18.17 -19.63 5.75
C GLY A 85 17.62 -18.54 6.67
N THR A 86 17.95 -18.60 7.97
CA THR A 86 17.40 -17.69 9.00
C THR A 86 17.41 -16.22 8.58
N PRO A 87 18.53 -15.63 8.10
CA PRO A 87 18.56 -14.20 7.80
C PRO A 87 17.54 -13.83 6.74
N TRP A 88 17.56 -14.51 5.59
CA TRP A 88 16.65 -14.17 4.49
C TRP A 88 15.18 -14.37 4.86
N ILE A 89 14.88 -15.42 5.61
CA ILE A 89 13.52 -15.68 6.11
C ILE A 89 13.05 -14.58 7.07
N ALA A 90 13.93 -14.11 7.95
CA ALA A 90 13.63 -12.96 8.82
C ALA A 90 13.39 -11.68 8.00
N GLY A 91 14.20 -11.45 6.95
CA GLY A 91 14.02 -10.35 6.00
C GLY A 91 12.69 -10.41 5.25
N LEU A 92 12.24 -11.60 4.84
CA LEU A 92 10.91 -11.78 4.23
C LEU A 92 9.76 -11.51 5.21
N ASN A 93 9.95 -11.77 6.50
CA ASN A 93 8.92 -11.54 7.51
C ASN A 93 8.80 -10.05 7.90
N GLY A 94 9.92 -9.36 8.11
CA GLY A 94 9.95 -7.99 8.65
C GLY A 94 10.33 -6.90 7.64
N GLY A 95 10.82 -7.29 6.46
CA GLY A 95 11.37 -6.41 5.44
C GLY A 95 12.88 -6.23 5.57
N ASP A 96 13.55 -5.95 4.45
CA ASP A 96 15.01 -5.78 4.38
C ASP A 96 15.39 -4.69 3.35
N PRO A 97 15.19 -3.40 3.67
CA PRO A 97 15.34 -2.32 2.69
C PRO A 97 16.77 -2.18 2.15
N MET A 98 17.76 -2.56 2.96
CA MET A 98 19.18 -2.47 2.61
C MET A 98 19.74 -3.78 2.03
N GLY A 99 18.94 -4.85 1.96
CA GLY A 99 19.39 -6.16 1.47
C GLY A 99 20.35 -6.89 2.42
N THR A 100 20.49 -6.45 3.66
CA THR A 100 21.44 -7.04 4.63
C THR A 100 21.15 -8.52 4.89
N ALA A 101 19.88 -8.87 5.01
CA ALA A 101 19.41 -10.22 5.26
C ALA A 101 19.49 -11.07 3.98
N TYR A 102 19.26 -10.45 2.82
CA TYR A 102 19.50 -11.06 1.51
C TYR A 102 20.96 -11.48 1.35
N TRP A 103 21.89 -10.53 1.50
CA TRP A 103 23.32 -10.72 1.28
C TRP A 103 23.94 -11.73 2.23
N ALA A 104 23.40 -11.87 3.45
CA ALA A 104 23.84 -12.90 4.40
C ALA A 104 23.61 -14.34 3.90
N THR A 105 22.79 -14.54 2.87
CA THR A 105 22.46 -15.88 2.31
C THR A 105 22.69 -15.99 0.81
N ALA A 106 23.02 -14.89 0.13
CA ALA A 106 23.30 -14.87 -1.29
C ALA A 106 24.74 -15.27 -1.57
N LEU A 107 24.97 -15.99 -2.67
CA LEU A 107 26.33 -16.26 -3.12
C LEU A 107 26.96 -14.92 -3.53
N PRO A 108 28.06 -14.45 -2.94
CA PRO A 108 28.62 -13.16 -3.32
C PRO A 108 29.02 -13.16 -4.80
N LEU A 109 28.68 -12.09 -5.52
CA LEU A 109 29.17 -11.87 -6.88
C LEU A 109 30.58 -11.29 -6.77
N GLU A 110 31.56 -11.98 -7.35
CA GLU A 110 32.95 -11.53 -7.34
C GLU A 110 33.12 -10.27 -8.17
N ARG A 111 34.02 -9.38 -7.74
CA ARG A 111 34.26 -8.13 -8.48
C ARG A 111 34.78 -8.46 -9.88
N PRO A 112 34.31 -7.74 -10.92
CA PRO A 112 34.79 -7.96 -12.27
C PRO A 112 36.30 -7.64 -12.28
N GLY A 113 37.10 -8.63 -12.69
CA GLY A 113 38.54 -8.46 -12.91
C GLY A 113 38.81 -7.51 -14.09
N PRO A 114 40.04 -7.47 -14.64
CA PRO A 114 40.36 -6.59 -15.76
C PRO A 114 39.67 -7.06 -17.06
N ALA A 115 38.37 -6.76 -17.19
CA ALA A 115 37.53 -7.02 -18.36
C ALA A 115 38.04 -6.30 -19.62
N SER A 116 38.96 -5.34 -19.46
CA SER A 116 39.68 -4.67 -20.55
C SER A 116 40.53 -5.61 -21.42
N ARG A 117 40.83 -6.82 -20.94
CA ARG A 117 41.59 -7.84 -21.69
C ARG A 117 40.73 -8.69 -22.62
N LEU A 118 39.41 -8.64 -22.48
CA LEU A 118 38.48 -9.36 -23.34
C LEU A 118 38.31 -8.64 -24.69
N THR A 119 38.04 -9.40 -25.76
CA THR A 119 37.62 -8.80 -27.03
C THR A 119 36.33 -8.00 -26.81
N GLY A 120 36.08 -6.96 -27.63
CA GLY A 120 34.91 -6.10 -27.44
C GLY A 120 33.58 -6.85 -27.43
N ALA A 121 33.46 -7.94 -28.20
CA ALA A 121 32.28 -8.80 -28.18
C ALA A 121 32.17 -9.63 -26.88
N ALA A 122 33.25 -10.27 -26.44
CA ALA A 122 33.29 -11.06 -25.20
C ALA A 122 33.05 -10.19 -23.96
N ARG A 123 33.64 -8.99 -23.94
CA ARG A 123 33.43 -8.00 -22.87
C ARG A 123 31.96 -7.63 -22.74
N ARG A 124 31.29 -7.27 -23.84
CA ARG A 124 29.86 -6.92 -23.83
C ARG A 124 28.95 -8.09 -23.44
N ALA A 125 29.33 -9.33 -23.75
CA ALA A 125 28.57 -10.50 -23.33
C ALA A 125 28.70 -10.71 -21.82
N PHE A 126 29.93 -10.62 -21.28
CA PHE A 126 30.20 -10.68 -19.86
C PHE A 126 29.49 -9.56 -19.08
N GLU A 127 29.62 -8.30 -19.51
CA GLU A 127 28.97 -7.15 -18.86
C GLU A 127 27.44 -7.32 -18.77
N ARG A 128 26.82 -7.90 -19.81
CA ARG A 128 25.39 -8.22 -19.80
C ARG A 128 25.02 -9.30 -18.78
N GLN A 129 25.80 -10.38 -18.75
CA GLN A 129 25.58 -11.47 -17.79
C GLN A 129 25.79 -10.99 -16.35
N TYR A 130 26.85 -10.22 -16.11
CA TYR A 130 27.14 -9.62 -14.81
C TYR A 130 26.00 -8.69 -14.38
N GLY A 131 25.54 -7.80 -15.27
CA GLY A 131 24.43 -6.90 -15.00
C GLY A 131 23.10 -7.62 -14.73
N ASN A 132 22.85 -8.78 -15.35
CA ASN A 132 21.65 -9.58 -15.04
C ASN A 132 21.64 -10.06 -13.58
N VAL A 133 22.80 -10.46 -13.06
CA VAL A 133 22.94 -10.85 -11.65
C VAL A 133 22.67 -9.65 -10.74
N GLU A 134 23.23 -8.48 -11.04
CA GLU A 134 23.00 -7.25 -10.26
C GLU A 134 21.53 -6.79 -10.30
N ILE A 135 20.86 -6.95 -11.44
CA ILE A 135 19.42 -6.67 -11.57
C ILE A 135 18.62 -7.66 -10.72
N ALA A 136 18.97 -8.94 -10.76
CA ALA A 136 18.31 -9.95 -9.93
C ALA A 136 18.52 -9.67 -8.43
N ASP A 137 19.69 -9.16 -8.04
CA ASP A 137 19.99 -8.75 -6.66
C ASP A 137 19.06 -7.64 -6.19
N THR A 138 18.95 -6.54 -6.94
CA THR A 138 18.08 -5.42 -6.54
C THR A 138 16.61 -5.81 -6.53
N VAL A 139 16.16 -6.61 -7.50
CA VAL A 139 14.77 -7.12 -7.54
C VAL A 139 14.49 -8.03 -6.34
N ALA A 140 15.44 -8.88 -5.94
CA ALA A 140 15.28 -9.74 -4.79
C ALA A 140 15.19 -8.93 -3.49
N ILE A 141 16.07 -7.95 -3.30
CA ILE A 141 16.08 -7.08 -2.12
C ILE A 141 14.77 -6.29 -2.00
N MET A 142 14.38 -5.58 -3.05
CA MET A 142 13.17 -4.76 -3.06
C MET A 142 11.90 -5.61 -2.94
N GLY A 143 11.86 -6.76 -3.62
CA GLY A 143 10.74 -7.70 -3.54
C GLY A 143 10.60 -8.29 -2.14
N GLY A 144 11.71 -8.72 -1.52
CA GLY A 144 11.69 -9.25 -0.16
C GLY A 144 11.29 -8.21 0.88
N HIS A 145 11.77 -6.97 0.72
CA HIS A 145 11.35 -5.84 1.55
C HIS A 145 9.83 -5.57 1.45
N GLN A 146 9.30 -5.55 0.23
CA GLN A 146 7.88 -5.30 -0.02
C GLN A 146 6.97 -6.39 0.58
N VAL A 147 7.39 -7.66 0.49
CA VAL A 147 6.70 -8.78 1.15
C VAL A 147 6.62 -8.56 2.67
N GLY A 148 7.74 -8.20 3.31
CA GLY A 148 7.78 -7.96 4.75
C GLY A 148 6.92 -6.77 5.21
N ILE A 149 6.93 -5.66 4.46
CA ILE A 149 6.05 -4.52 4.74
C ILE A 149 4.58 -4.93 4.61
N THR A 150 4.24 -5.68 3.55
CA THR A 150 2.85 -6.11 3.29
C THR A 150 2.30 -6.92 4.45
N ARG A 151 3.12 -7.80 5.05
CA ARG A 151 2.76 -8.54 6.26
C ARG A 151 2.50 -7.63 7.45
N THR A 152 3.45 -6.74 7.74
CA THR A 152 3.34 -5.80 8.87
C THR A 152 2.08 -4.92 8.75
N TYR A 153 1.78 -4.45 7.54
CA TYR A 153 0.58 -3.67 7.28
C TYR A 153 -0.70 -4.50 7.41
N ALA A 154 -0.70 -5.72 6.89
CA ALA A 154 -1.85 -6.60 6.97
C ALA A 154 -2.19 -6.98 8.44
N ASP A 155 -1.19 -7.15 9.31
CA ASP A 155 -1.40 -7.38 10.74
C ASP A 155 -2.02 -6.16 11.45
N GLN A 156 -1.68 -4.95 11.03
CA GLN A 156 -2.30 -3.71 11.54
C GLN A 156 -3.75 -3.60 11.07
N LEU A 157 -3.99 -3.83 9.77
CA LEU A 157 -5.32 -3.78 9.18
C LEU A 157 -6.25 -4.84 9.80
N GLN A 158 -5.75 -6.06 10.03
CA GLN A 158 -6.50 -7.13 10.68
C GLN A 158 -6.93 -6.74 12.10
N ARG A 159 -6.04 -6.11 12.89
CA ARG A 159 -6.39 -5.61 14.24
C ARG A 159 -7.46 -4.52 14.20
N ALA A 160 -7.36 -3.57 13.27
CA ALA A 160 -8.36 -2.52 13.11
C ALA A 160 -9.72 -3.10 12.67
N VAL A 161 -9.72 -4.02 11.71
CA VAL A 161 -10.90 -4.77 11.25
C VAL A 161 -11.56 -5.54 12.40
N GLN A 162 -10.76 -6.18 13.27
CA GLN A 162 -11.26 -6.96 14.38
C GLN A 162 -11.82 -6.08 15.52
N ALA A 163 -11.23 -4.91 15.76
CA ALA A 163 -11.78 -3.91 16.68
C ALA A 163 -13.13 -3.40 16.18
N LEU A 164 -13.22 -3.00 14.90
CA LEU A 164 -14.46 -2.55 14.28
C LEU A 164 -15.54 -3.65 14.30
N GLU A 165 -15.19 -4.91 13.98
CA GLU A 165 -16.12 -6.04 14.05
C GLU A 165 -16.62 -6.29 15.48
N THR A 166 -15.78 -6.07 16.49
CA THR A 166 -16.18 -6.19 17.91
C THR A 166 -17.16 -5.09 18.31
N ASP A 167 -16.93 -3.85 17.85
CA ASP A 167 -17.82 -2.73 18.11
C ASP A 167 -19.19 -2.91 17.42
N VAL A 168 -19.20 -3.39 16.17
CA VAL A 168 -20.43 -3.66 15.39
C VAL A 168 -21.27 -4.80 16.00
N LEU A 169 -20.62 -5.83 16.54
CA LEU A 169 -21.31 -6.98 17.15
C LEU A 169 -21.69 -6.74 18.61
N ASN A 170 -21.37 -5.58 19.20
CA ASN A 170 -21.68 -5.27 20.58
C ASN A 170 -23.20 -5.07 20.78
N PRO A 171 -23.88 -5.87 21.63
CA PRO A 171 -25.33 -5.85 21.79
C PRO A 171 -25.89 -4.64 22.58
N ALA A 172 -25.03 -3.73 23.04
CA ALA A 172 -25.45 -2.57 23.81
C ALA A 172 -26.23 -1.56 22.96
N ALA A 173 -27.39 -1.12 23.46
CA ALA A 173 -28.34 -0.28 22.73
C ALA A 173 -27.77 1.05 22.19
N SER A 174 -26.70 1.59 22.80
CA SER A 174 -25.97 2.77 22.33
C SER A 174 -25.25 2.55 20.99
N TYR A 175 -25.00 1.31 20.61
CA TYR A 175 -24.36 0.93 19.34
C TYR A 175 -25.40 0.56 18.25
N HIS A 176 -26.70 0.75 18.50
CA HIS A 176 -27.78 0.25 17.63
C HIS A 176 -28.81 1.31 17.18
N GLU A 177 -28.44 2.60 17.22
CA GLU A 177 -29.22 3.66 16.55
C GLU A 177 -28.83 3.77 15.06
N MET A 178 -29.07 4.88 14.34
CA MET A 178 -28.88 5.05 12.88
C MET A 178 -27.57 4.46 12.28
N THR A 179 -26.55 4.26 13.12
CA THR A 179 -25.36 3.43 12.92
C THR A 179 -25.67 2.02 12.39
N ALA A 180 -26.70 1.31 12.85
CA ALA A 180 -26.91 -0.12 12.56
C ALA A 180 -27.18 -0.51 11.09
N VAL A 181 -27.49 0.44 10.19
CA VAL A 181 -27.52 0.21 8.73
C VAL A 181 -26.20 0.58 8.08
N LEU A 182 -25.57 1.67 8.53
CA LEU A 182 -24.19 2.02 8.17
C LEU A 182 -23.22 0.91 8.61
N ASP A 183 -23.43 0.27 9.75
CA ASP A 183 -22.61 -0.81 10.31
C ASP A 183 -22.72 -2.09 9.49
N LYS A 184 -23.87 -2.32 8.85
CA LYS A 184 -24.05 -3.46 7.93
C LYS A 184 -23.46 -3.19 6.56
N ILE A 185 -23.53 -1.95 6.09
CA ILE A 185 -22.77 -1.51 4.91
C ILE A 185 -21.27 -1.59 5.20
N ALA A 186 -20.84 -1.17 6.39
CA ALA A 186 -19.46 -1.27 6.86
C ALA A 186 -19.03 -2.74 7.02
N ALA A 187 -19.90 -3.64 7.49
CA ALA A 187 -19.63 -5.08 7.53
C ALA A 187 -19.52 -5.71 6.12
N GLY A 188 -20.32 -5.24 5.15
CA GLY A 188 -20.19 -5.61 3.74
C GLY A 188 -18.89 -5.12 3.12
N GLU A 189 -18.50 -3.86 3.39
CA GLU A 189 -17.20 -3.32 3.00
C GLU A 189 -16.06 -4.11 3.68
N LEU A 190 -16.19 -4.44 4.97
CA LEU A 190 -15.23 -5.25 5.72
C LEU A 190 -15.01 -6.63 5.07
N LEU A 191 -16.10 -7.27 4.63
CA LEU A 191 -16.03 -8.55 3.91
C LEU A 191 -15.31 -8.38 2.57
N GLY A 192 -15.59 -7.30 1.83
CA GLY A 192 -14.85 -6.94 0.62
C GLY A 192 -13.36 -6.72 0.89
N ARG A 193 -13.02 -5.95 1.94
CA ARG A 193 -11.62 -5.75 2.38
C ARG A 193 -10.94 -7.06 2.77
N ARG A 194 -11.68 -8.01 3.38
CA ARG A 194 -11.16 -9.36 3.70
C ARG A 194 -10.90 -10.19 2.44
N GLN A 195 -11.75 -10.07 1.42
CA GLN A 195 -11.49 -10.69 0.11
C GLN A 195 -10.25 -10.09 -0.54
N ASP A 196 -10.10 -8.76 -0.54
CA ASP A 196 -8.92 -8.07 -1.05
C ASP A 196 -7.64 -8.48 -0.29
N MET A 197 -7.71 -8.59 1.04
CA MET A 197 -6.60 -9.08 1.86
C MET A 197 -6.22 -10.52 1.48
N THR A 198 -7.19 -11.41 1.27
CA THR A 198 -6.93 -12.79 0.86
C THR A 198 -6.28 -12.85 -0.53
N ALA A 199 -6.74 -12.02 -1.47
CA ALA A 199 -6.10 -11.89 -2.78
C ALA A 199 -4.66 -11.38 -2.67
N ASN A 200 -4.43 -10.35 -1.85
CA ASN A 200 -3.09 -9.82 -1.58
C ASN A 200 -2.17 -10.86 -0.91
N GLN A 201 -2.71 -11.73 -0.05
CA GLN A 201 -1.97 -12.85 0.54
C GLN A 201 -1.50 -13.86 -0.51
N LEU A 202 -2.40 -14.26 -1.42
CA LEU A 202 -2.06 -15.19 -2.52
C LEU A 202 -1.00 -14.59 -3.45
N LEU A 203 -1.12 -13.30 -3.76
CA LEU A 203 -0.12 -12.57 -4.55
C LEU A 203 1.22 -12.49 -3.81
N SER A 204 1.22 -12.21 -2.50
CA SER A 204 2.45 -12.19 -1.69
C SER A 204 3.13 -13.56 -1.66
N HIS A 205 2.35 -14.63 -1.51
CA HIS A 205 2.89 -16.00 -1.54
C HIS A 205 3.48 -16.35 -2.90
N THR A 206 2.82 -15.95 -3.98
CA THR A 206 3.32 -16.14 -5.35
C THR A 206 4.62 -15.35 -5.55
N LEU A 207 4.69 -14.12 -5.05
CA LEU A 207 5.90 -13.30 -5.08
C LEU A 207 7.04 -13.97 -4.30
N GLU A 208 6.78 -14.53 -3.12
CA GLU A 208 7.79 -15.27 -2.35
C GLU A 208 8.31 -16.50 -3.07
N GLN A 209 7.44 -17.26 -3.74
CA GLN A 209 7.85 -18.40 -4.57
C GLN A 209 8.71 -17.95 -5.76
N LEU A 210 8.33 -16.85 -6.42
CA LEU A 210 9.10 -16.26 -7.51
C LEU A 210 10.46 -15.75 -7.02
N LEU A 211 10.51 -15.11 -5.86
CA LEU A 211 11.75 -14.64 -5.22
C LEU A 211 12.66 -15.81 -4.87
N ALA A 212 12.14 -16.89 -4.27
CA ALA A 212 12.91 -18.08 -3.96
C ALA A 212 13.49 -18.75 -5.23
N ARG A 213 12.69 -18.84 -6.30
CA ARG A 213 13.14 -19.36 -7.59
C ARG A 213 14.17 -18.45 -8.24
N SER A 214 13.92 -17.14 -8.26
CA SER A 214 14.82 -16.14 -8.82
C SER A 214 16.16 -16.15 -8.11
N LYS A 215 16.17 -16.17 -6.76
CA LYS A 215 17.39 -16.28 -5.96
C LYS A 215 18.21 -17.53 -6.31
N ARG A 216 17.56 -18.70 -6.45
CA ARG A 216 18.27 -19.93 -6.86
C ARG A 216 18.89 -19.82 -8.26
N LEU A 217 18.17 -19.25 -9.22
CA LEU A 217 18.68 -19.04 -10.58
C LEU A 217 19.85 -18.06 -10.58
N ARG A 218 19.70 -16.95 -9.86
CA ARG A 218 20.72 -15.94 -9.65
C ARG A 218 21.97 -16.53 -9.01
N ASP A 219 21.84 -17.36 -7.97
CA ASP A 219 23.00 -17.96 -7.29
C ASP A 219 23.76 -18.93 -8.21
N ASN A 220 23.06 -19.65 -9.10
CA ASN A 220 23.70 -20.46 -10.14
C ASN A 220 24.44 -19.59 -11.18
N GLU A 221 23.86 -18.46 -11.57
CA GLU A 221 24.49 -17.53 -12.51
C GLU A 221 25.72 -16.85 -11.89
N ALA A 222 25.62 -16.40 -10.63
CA ALA A 222 26.74 -15.87 -9.87
C ALA A 222 27.87 -16.91 -9.73
N ALA A 223 27.54 -18.17 -9.46
CA ALA A 223 28.54 -19.25 -9.42
C ALA A 223 29.25 -19.41 -10.77
N ALA A 224 28.51 -19.39 -11.89
CA ALA A 224 29.07 -19.49 -13.23
C ALA A 224 30.00 -18.31 -13.56
N VAL A 225 29.57 -17.08 -13.26
CA VAL A 225 30.37 -15.87 -13.44
C VAL A 225 31.62 -15.91 -12.57
N ASN A 226 31.50 -16.28 -11.30
CA ASN A 226 32.63 -16.38 -10.38
C ASN A 226 33.65 -17.43 -10.86
N MET A 227 33.20 -18.59 -11.33
CA MET A 227 34.10 -19.61 -11.91
C MET A 227 34.85 -19.07 -13.13
N GLN A 228 34.18 -18.31 -14.00
CA GLN A 228 34.83 -17.69 -15.15
C GLN A 228 35.87 -16.65 -14.72
N LEU A 229 35.55 -15.81 -13.74
CA LEU A 229 36.46 -14.81 -13.18
C LEU A 229 37.70 -15.45 -12.53
N VAL A 230 37.50 -16.51 -11.74
CA VAL A 230 38.60 -17.29 -11.15
C VAL A 230 39.47 -17.91 -12.23
N THR A 231 38.86 -18.51 -13.26
CA THR A 231 39.60 -19.10 -14.39
C THR A 231 40.47 -18.07 -15.10
N TRP A 232 39.98 -16.85 -15.33
CA TRP A 232 40.76 -15.79 -15.95
C TRP A 232 41.91 -15.32 -15.05
N ARG A 233 41.63 -15.12 -13.76
CA ARG A 233 42.64 -14.72 -12.78
C ARG A 233 43.77 -15.73 -12.67
N ASP A 234 43.43 -17.01 -12.52
CA ASP A 234 44.41 -18.07 -12.28
C ASP A 234 45.10 -18.49 -13.58
N GLY A 235 44.40 -18.42 -14.72
CA GLY A 235 44.99 -18.62 -16.05
C GLY A 235 46.08 -17.60 -16.37
N ASP A 236 45.93 -16.35 -15.94
CA ASP A 236 46.98 -15.33 -16.09
C ASP A 236 48.23 -15.68 -15.27
N VAL A 237 48.05 -16.13 -14.02
CA VAL A 237 49.15 -16.56 -13.15
C VAL A 237 49.86 -17.78 -13.75
N ALA A 238 49.11 -18.78 -14.22
CA ALA A 238 49.65 -19.97 -14.85
C ALA A 238 50.42 -19.64 -16.14
N ASN A 239 49.88 -18.78 -17.02
CA ASN A 239 50.56 -18.35 -18.25
C ASN A 239 51.81 -17.51 -17.96
N GLN A 240 51.83 -16.72 -16.90
CA GLN A 240 53.03 -15.99 -16.49
C GLN A 240 54.11 -16.95 -15.97
N ALA A 241 53.74 -17.90 -15.11
CA ALA A 241 54.66 -18.92 -14.61
C ALA A 241 55.26 -19.76 -15.75
N PHE A 242 54.44 -20.18 -16.72
CA PHE A 242 54.90 -20.95 -17.88
C PHE A 242 55.87 -20.16 -18.78
N ARG A 243 55.58 -18.87 -19.06
CA ARG A 243 56.48 -18.00 -19.83
C ARG A 243 57.80 -17.76 -19.12
N ASN A 244 57.77 -17.54 -17.80
CA ASN A 244 58.97 -17.36 -17.00
C ASN A 244 59.82 -18.64 -16.97
N GLY A 245 59.19 -19.81 -16.79
CA GLY A 245 59.86 -21.11 -16.80
C GLY A 245 60.48 -21.47 -18.16
N MET A 246 59.76 -21.22 -19.27
CA MET A 246 60.33 -21.40 -20.61
C MET A 246 61.47 -20.42 -20.89
N GLY A 247 61.34 -19.17 -20.46
CA GLY A 247 62.39 -18.17 -20.59
C GLY A 247 63.65 -18.55 -19.81
N ASP A 248 63.51 -19.16 -18.64
CA ASP A 248 64.63 -19.68 -17.86
C ASP A 248 65.27 -20.90 -18.54
N ALA A 249 64.45 -21.87 -18.95
CA ALA A 249 64.90 -23.06 -19.67
C ALA A 249 65.71 -22.73 -20.93
N LEU A 250 65.26 -21.75 -21.72
CA LEU A 250 65.96 -21.26 -22.92
C LEU A 250 67.27 -20.55 -22.60
N ARG A 251 67.38 -19.83 -21.47
CA ARG A 251 68.63 -19.18 -21.04
C ARG A 251 69.65 -20.17 -20.53
N THR A 252 69.19 -21.25 -19.89
CA THR A 252 70.06 -22.29 -19.33
C THR A 252 70.43 -23.38 -20.33
N TRP A 253 69.78 -23.42 -21.50
CA TRP A 253 70.04 -24.42 -22.52
C TRP A 253 71.43 -24.23 -23.14
N ARG A 254 72.30 -25.23 -22.97
CA ARG A 254 73.56 -25.37 -23.70
C ARG A 254 73.40 -26.51 -24.69
N GLN A 255 73.74 -26.28 -25.96
CA GLN A 255 73.78 -27.36 -26.96
C GLN A 255 74.80 -28.42 -26.51
N PRO A 256 74.45 -29.72 -26.67
CA PRO A 256 75.39 -30.81 -26.41
C PRO A 256 76.60 -30.78 -27.34
#